data_AF-A0A9W7Y9C0-F1
#
_entry.id   AF-A0A9W7Y9C0-F1
#
_cell.length_a   1.000
_cell.length_b   1.000
_cell.length_c   1.000
_cell.angle_alpha   90.00
_cell.angle_beta   90.00
_cell.angle_gamma   90.00
#
_symmetry.space_group_name_H-M   'P 1'
#
loop_
_entity.id
_entity.type
_entity.pdbx_description
1 polymer ?
#
loop_
_entity_poly.entity_id
_entity_poly.type
_entity_poly.pdbx_seq_one_letter_code
_entity_poly.pdbx_strand_id
1 'polypeptide(L)'
;YAAYYYYRAKGWVVRSGIKFGTDFLLYGRGGPARSHSQYSVVVRRLSGDADDGEELPHEQPHLSRSWQYMAALSRVCTQTRKSLIMCSVRPPPPPGEMPDAAGDTGLSLPPDLSQYEIQEVLVERFDANAK
;
A
#
# COMPACT_ATOMS: atom_id res chain seq x y z
N TYR A 1 6.22 -5.93 -0.44
CA TYR A 1 5.75 -7.22 -0.99
C TYR A 1 4.37 -7.62 -0.45
N ALA A 2 4.09 -7.49 0.85
CA ALA A 2 2.79 -7.85 1.46
C ALA A 2 1.55 -7.35 0.68
N ALA A 3 1.50 -6.07 0.30
CA ALA A 3 0.41 -5.51 -0.50
C ALA A 3 0.21 -6.23 -1.86
N TYR A 4 1.29 -6.62 -2.54
CA TYR A 4 1.21 -7.36 -3.80
C TYR A 4 0.56 -8.73 -3.58
N TYR A 5 1.01 -9.48 -2.57
CA TYR A 5 0.46 -10.78 -2.23
C TYR A 5 -1.02 -10.68 -1.86
N TYR A 6 -1.40 -9.69 -1.06
CA TYR A 6 -2.78 -9.42 -0.65
C TYR A 6 -3.73 -9.23 -1.85
N TYR A 7 -3.37 -8.37 -2.81
CA TYR A 7 -4.22 -8.16 -3.99
C TYR A 7 -4.24 -9.38 -4.92
N ARG A 8 -3.15 -10.14 -5.00
CA ARG A 8 -3.13 -11.41 -5.75
C ARG A 8 -4.01 -12.47 -5.10
N ALA A 9 -4.00 -12.58 -3.77
CA ALA A 9 -4.86 -13.48 -3.00
C ALA A 9 -6.35 -13.11 -3.13
N LYS A 10 -6.67 -11.81 -3.22
CA LYS A 10 -8.02 -11.32 -3.57
C LYS A 10 -8.46 -11.60 -5.01
N GLY A 11 -7.59 -12.18 -5.85
CA GLY A 11 -7.91 -12.53 -7.24
C GLY A 11 -7.71 -11.39 -8.25
N TRP A 12 -7.07 -10.28 -7.86
CA TRP A 12 -6.73 -9.21 -8.79
C TRP A 12 -5.49 -9.57 -9.64
N VAL A 13 -5.48 -9.08 -10.87
CA VAL A 13 -4.27 -9.07 -11.70
C VAL A 13 -3.54 -7.77 -11.41
N VAL A 14 -2.43 -7.87 -10.69
CA VAL A 14 -1.61 -6.74 -10.25
C VAL A 14 -0.54 -6.42 -11.31
N ARG A 15 -0.43 -5.16 -11.70
CA ARG A 15 0.61 -4.64 -12.61
C ARG A 15 1.26 -3.38 -12.03
N SER A 16 2.37 -2.95 -12.61
CA SER A 16 3.03 -1.69 -12.23
C SER A 16 2.14 -0.48 -12.53
N GLY A 17 2.03 0.43 -11.57
CA GLY A 17 1.29 1.69 -11.68
C GLY A 17 2.12 2.91 -12.06
N ILE A 18 3.39 2.73 -12.45
CA ILE A 18 4.33 3.83 -12.69
C ILE A 18 3.82 4.86 -13.71
N LYS A 19 3.02 4.42 -14.69
CA LYS A 19 2.39 5.29 -15.71
C LYS A 19 1.42 6.32 -15.12
N PHE A 20 0.93 6.09 -13.91
CA PHE A 20 -0.04 6.93 -13.21
C PHE A 20 0.52 7.45 -11.88
N GLY A 21 1.83 7.31 -11.64
CA GLY A 21 2.48 7.71 -10.38
C GLY A 21 2.12 6.86 -9.16
N THR A 22 1.54 5.67 -9.38
CA THR A 22 1.10 4.75 -8.31
C THR A 22 1.95 3.48 -8.29
N ASP A 23 1.93 2.73 -7.19
CA ASP A 23 2.70 1.50 -7.06
C ASP A 23 2.11 0.38 -7.92
N PHE A 24 0.78 0.19 -7.81
CA PHE A 24 0.09 -0.89 -8.49
C PHE A 24 -1.15 -0.46 -9.27
N LEU A 25 -1.46 -1.22 -10.31
CA LEU A 25 -2.74 -1.21 -11.01
C LEU A 25 -3.44 -2.54 -10.80
N LEU A 26 -4.72 -2.48 -10.44
CA LEU A 26 -5.55 -3.65 -10.27
C LEU A 26 -6.47 -3.81 -11.48
N TYR A 27 -6.34 -4.97 -12.11
CA TYR A 27 -7.21 -5.42 -13.20
C TYR A 27 -8.10 -6.54 -12.68
N GLY A 28 -9.37 -6.52 -13.08
CA GLY A 28 -10.28 -7.62 -12.82
C GLY A 28 -9.80 -8.93 -13.45
N ARG A 29 -10.53 -10.01 -13.18
CA ARG A 29 -10.15 -11.38 -13.59
C ARG A 29 -9.89 -11.56 -15.11
N GLY A 30 -10.47 -10.71 -15.96
CA GLY A 30 -10.23 -10.69 -17.40
C GLY A 30 -8.84 -10.17 -17.82
N GLY A 31 -8.08 -9.59 -16.89
CA GLY A 31 -6.73 -9.07 -17.11
C GLY A 31 -6.67 -7.85 -18.04
N PRO A 32 -5.45 -7.38 -18.35
CA PRO A 32 -5.22 -6.16 -19.12
C PRO A 32 -5.59 -6.26 -20.60
N ALA A 33 -5.77 -7.46 -21.15
CA ALA A 33 -6.12 -7.66 -22.55
C ALA A 33 -7.61 -7.40 -22.84
N ARG A 34 -8.49 -7.59 -21.84
CA ARG A 34 -9.95 -7.48 -22.00
C ARG A 34 -10.54 -6.29 -21.26
N SER A 35 -9.85 -5.74 -20.26
CA SER A 35 -10.39 -4.68 -19.42
C SER A 35 -9.30 -3.70 -19.00
N HIS A 36 -9.68 -2.44 -18.85
CA HIS A 36 -8.82 -1.43 -18.25
C HIS A 36 -8.69 -1.67 -16.74
N SER A 37 -7.60 -1.19 -16.14
CA SER A 37 -7.46 -1.19 -14.69
C SER A 37 -8.54 -0.30 -14.06
N GLN A 38 -9.22 -0.84 -13.05
CA GLN A 38 -10.29 -0.15 -12.32
C GLN A 38 -9.69 0.68 -11.17
N TYR A 39 -8.68 0.13 -10.51
CA TYR A 39 -8.05 0.75 -9.35
C TYR A 39 -6.57 1.02 -9.60
N SER A 40 -6.11 2.15 -9.06
CA SER A 40 -4.71 2.49 -8.88
C SER A 40 -4.41 2.50 -7.39
N VAL A 41 -3.31 1.86 -6.97
CA VAL A 41 -2.98 1.65 -5.56
C VAL A 41 -1.68 2.35 -5.23
N VAL A 42 -1.71 3.18 -4.19
CA VAL A 42 -0.52 3.71 -3.53
C VAL A 42 -0.30 2.95 -2.22
N VAL A 43 0.91 2.45 -2.00
CA VAL A 43 1.29 1.70 -0.81
C VAL A 43 2.02 2.61 0.16
N ARG A 44 1.58 2.65 1.40
CA ARG A 44 2.25 3.35 2.50
C ARG A 44 2.51 2.39 3.65
N ARG A 45 3.63 2.58 4.32
CA ARG A 45 3.88 1.94 5.62
C ARG A 45 3.15 2.74 6.70
N LEU A 46 2.35 2.06 7.50
CA LEU A 46 1.82 2.64 8.74
C LEU A 46 2.95 2.58 9.77
N SER A 47 3.44 3.74 10.25
CA SER A 47 4.24 3.75 11.48
C SER A 47 3.30 3.30 12.60
N GLY A 48 3.75 2.38 13.45
CA GLY A 48 2.99 2.04 14.65
C GLY A 48 2.91 3.24 15.59
N ASP A 49 1.99 3.17 16.56
CA ASP A 49 1.74 4.19 17.59
C ASP A 49 2.91 4.42 18.57
N ALA A 50 4.08 3.81 18.30
CA ALA A 50 5.32 3.85 19.09
C ALA A 50 6.51 4.41 18.28
N ASP A 51 6.24 5.14 17.20
CA ASP A 51 7.24 5.92 16.48
C ASP A 51 7.24 7.34 17.09
N ASP A 52 7.73 7.43 18.32
CA ASP A 52 8.06 8.68 18.99
C ASP A 52 9.18 9.38 18.21
N GLY A 53 8.85 10.12 17.15
CA GLY A 53 9.69 11.17 16.57
C GLY A 53 11.09 10.80 16.07
N GLU A 54 11.52 9.55 16.14
CA GLU A 54 12.80 9.08 15.63
C GLU A 54 12.60 8.76 14.14
N GLU A 55 12.53 9.82 13.33
CA GLU A 55 12.81 9.69 11.91
C GLU A 55 14.15 8.96 11.79
N LEU A 56 14.12 7.70 11.34
CA LEU A 56 15.33 6.99 10.97
C LEU A 56 16.17 7.95 10.13
N PRO A 57 17.47 8.21 10.43
CA PRO A 57 18.28 9.28 9.82
C PRO A 57 18.45 9.22 8.29
N HIS A 58 17.76 8.30 7.62
CA HIS A 58 17.76 8.04 6.19
C HIS A 58 16.38 7.75 5.58
N GLU A 59 15.29 7.76 6.35
CA GLU A 59 13.95 7.71 5.77
C GLU A 59 13.53 9.14 5.40
N GLN A 60 13.84 9.53 4.17
CA GLN A 60 13.28 10.73 3.54
C GLN A 60 11.77 10.79 3.81
N PRO A 61 11.20 11.98 4.11
CA PRO A 61 9.77 12.12 4.34
C PRO A 61 9.05 11.48 3.16
N HIS A 62 8.40 10.34 3.40
CA HIS A 62 7.80 9.58 2.32
C HIS A 62 6.79 10.51 1.63
N LEU A 63 7.04 10.89 0.37
CA LEU A 63 6.16 11.80 -0.37
C LEU A 63 4.70 11.30 -0.35
N SER A 64 4.50 9.99 -0.21
CA SER A 64 3.20 9.34 0.00
C SER A 64 2.42 9.78 1.24
N ARG A 65 3.06 10.41 2.24
CA ARG A 65 2.39 11.04 3.39
C ARG A 65 1.97 12.48 3.13
N SER A 66 2.54 13.14 2.12
CA SER A 66 2.20 14.52 1.80
C SER A 66 0.81 14.61 1.16
N TRP A 67 -0.02 15.52 1.68
CA TRP A 67 -1.31 15.86 1.08
C TRP A 67 -1.18 16.28 -0.38
N GLN A 68 -0.10 17.01 -0.73
CA GLN A 68 0.13 17.48 -2.10
C GLN A 68 0.31 16.31 -3.07
N TYR A 69 1.04 15.28 -2.65
CA TYR A 69 1.23 14.07 -3.43
C TYR A 69 -0.09 13.30 -3.60
N MET A 70 -0.86 13.14 -2.51
CA MET A 70 -2.18 12.52 -2.57
C MET A 70 -3.15 13.27 -3.48
N ALA A 71 -3.15 14.61 -3.43
CA ALA A 71 -3.96 15.46 -4.31
C ALA A 71 -3.52 15.33 -5.78
N ALA A 72 -2.21 15.26 -6.05
CA ALA A 72 -1.69 15.04 -7.39
C ALA A 72 -2.10 13.68 -7.96
N LEU A 73 -1.98 12.61 -7.16
CA LEU A 73 -2.42 11.27 -7.55
C LEU A 73 -3.93 11.21 -7.79
N SER A 74 -4.73 11.83 -6.92
CA SER A 74 -6.18 11.92 -7.08
C SER A 74 -6.55 12.59 -8.41
N ARG A 75 -5.85 13.67 -8.81
CA ARG A 75 -6.05 14.36 -10.09
C ARG A 75 -5.74 13.45 -11.29
N VAL A 76 -4.61 12.74 -11.28
CA VAL A 76 -4.21 11.82 -12.37
C VAL A 76 -5.16 10.64 -12.50
N CYS A 77 -5.57 10.04 -11.37
CA CYS A 77 -6.49 8.91 -11.36
C CYS A 77 -7.87 9.32 -11.85
N THR A 78 -8.37 10.48 -11.44
CA THR A 78 -9.66 11.02 -11.91
C THR A 78 -9.65 11.25 -13.43
N GLN A 79 -8.57 11.82 -13.97
CA GLN A 79 -8.43 12.06 -15.41
C GLN A 79 -8.48 10.76 -16.24
N THR A 80 -8.02 9.65 -15.66
CA THR A 80 -7.95 8.35 -16.33
C THR A 80 -9.10 7.42 -15.93
N ARG A 81 -10.12 7.96 -15.23
CA ARG A 81 -11.29 7.25 -14.69
C ARG A 81 -10.89 6.02 -13.87
N LYS A 82 -9.90 6.18 -13.00
CA LYS A 82 -9.44 5.16 -12.05
C LYS A 82 -9.75 5.58 -10.64
N SER A 83 -10.18 4.63 -9.84
CA SER A 83 -10.36 4.81 -8.40
C SER A 83 -9.01 4.67 -7.70
N LEU A 84 -8.63 5.67 -6.89
CA LEU A 84 -7.39 5.64 -6.13
C LEU A 84 -7.61 4.91 -4.80
N ILE A 85 -6.80 3.90 -4.51
CA ILE A 85 -6.78 3.18 -3.25
C ILE A 85 -5.50 3.53 -2.51
N MET A 86 -5.63 3.96 -1.26
CA MET A 86 -4.53 4.03 -0.31
C MET A 86 -4.44 2.71 0.44
N CYS A 87 -3.33 1.99 0.25
CA CYS A 87 -3.04 0.72 0.91
C CYS A 87 -2.02 0.96 2.02
N SER A 88 -2.48 0.96 3.26
CA SER A 88 -1.64 1.06 4.45
C SER A 88 -1.23 -0.33 4.91
N VAL A 89 0.08 -0.57 5.00
CA VAL A 89 0.66 -1.82 5.49
C VAL A 89 1.27 -1.56 6.86
N ARG A 90 0.74 -2.22 7.89
CA ARG A 90 1.31 -2.20 9.25
C ARG A 90 2.27 -3.38 9.39
N PRO A 91 3.56 -3.14 9.70
CA PRO A 91 4.50 -4.22 10.00
C PRO A 91 4.16 -4.85 11.36
N PRO A 92 4.46 -6.15 11.56
CA PRO A 92 4.37 -6.74 12.88
C PRO A 92 5.38 -6.09 13.85
N PRO A 93 5.12 -6.11 15.17
CA PRO A 93 6.07 -5.64 16.15
C PRO A 93 7.40 -6.42 16.03
N PRO A 94 8.54 -5.76 16.28
CA PRO A 94 9.83 -6.44 16.20
C PRO A 94 9.88 -7.63 17.17
N PRO A 95 10.61 -8.71 16.85
CA PRO A 95 10.64 -9.97 17.61
C PRO A 95 11.27 -9.88 19.02
N GLY A 96 11.36 -8.70 19.62
CA GLY A 96 11.88 -8.47 20.98
C GLY A 96 10.81 -8.45 22.09
N GLU A 97 9.52 -8.48 21.75
CA GLU A 97 8.41 -8.42 22.74
C GLU A 97 7.61 -9.73 22.86
N MET A 98 8.05 -10.81 22.20
CA MET A 98 7.46 -12.14 22.31
C MET A 98 8.46 -13.07 23.03
N PRO A 99 8.13 -13.66 24.18
CA PRO A 99 9.14 -14.24 25.06
C PRO A 99 9.56 -15.68 24.76
N ASP A 100 9.34 -16.31 23.60
CA ASP A 100 9.70 -17.74 23.46
C ASP A 100 9.44 -18.32 22.07
N ALA A 101 10.42 -18.20 21.17
CA ALA A 101 10.69 -19.25 20.18
C ALA A 101 12.16 -19.21 19.76
N ALA A 102 12.84 -20.32 20.04
CA ALA A 102 14.26 -20.56 19.95
C ALA A 102 14.86 -20.38 18.54
N GLY A 103 16.15 -20.08 18.53
CA GLY A 103 16.88 -19.59 17.38
C GLY A 103 17.17 -20.58 16.27
N ASP A 104 17.44 -20.03 15.10
CA ASP A 104 18.47 -20.48 14.16
C ASP A 104 18.78 -19.32 13.20
N THR A 105 19.82 -19.49 12.41
CA THR A 105 20.85 -18.52 12.11
C THR A 105 20.73 -18.04 10.66
N GLY A 106 21.11 -16.79 10.38
CA GLY A 106 21.77 -16.42 9.12
C GLY A 106 20.92 -16.24 7.84
N LEU A 107 19.67 -16.67 7.78
CA LEU A 107 18.76 -16.40 6.66
C LEU A 107 17.38 -16.13 7.22
N SER A 108 17.00 -14.86 7.38
CA SER A 108 15.64 -14.54 7.85
C SER A 108 14.65 -15.12 6.84
N LEU A 109 13.94 -16.18 7.23
CA LEU A 109 12.71 -16.58 6.56
C LEU A 109 11.90 -15.30 6.30
N PRO A 110 11.34 -15.11 5.09
CA PRO A 110 10.48 -13.96 4.86
C PRO A 110 9.44 -13.95 5.98
N PRO A 111 9.31 -12.84 6.73
CA PRO A 111 8.37 -12.77 7.84
C PRO A 111 7.01 -13.24 7.36
N ASP A 112 6.36 -14.10 8.15
CA ASP A 112 5.11 -14.71 7.77
C ASP A 112 4.11 -13.60 7.37
N LEU A 113 3.65 -13.64 6.11
CA LEU A 113 2.82 -12.59 5.54
C LEU A 113 1.47 -12.47 6.27
N SER A 114 1.11 -13.50 7.05
CA SER A 114 -0.05 -13.53 7.94
C SER A 114 0.00 -12.46 9.04
N GLN A 115 1.19 -12.03 9.46
CA GLN A 115 1.39 -11.08 10.56
C GLN A 115 1.27 -9.61 10.11
N TYR A 116 1.18 -9.36 8.80
CA TYR A 116 1.01 -8.03 8.25
C TYR A 116 -0.47 -7.66 8.20
N GLU A 117 -0.83 -6.59 8.88
CA GLU A 117 -2.15 -6.00 8.76
C GLU A 117 -2.16 -5.01 7.57
N ILE A 118 -3.14 -5.19 6.67
CA ILE A 118 -3.29 -4.37 5.47
C ILE A 118 -4.65 -3.70 5.52
N GLN A 119 -4.64 -2.37 5.59
CA GLN A 119 -5.84 -1.54 5.52
C GLN A 119 -5.91 -0.86 4.15
N GLU A 120 -7.05 -0.99 3.47
CA GLU A 120 -7.31 -0.28 2.23
C GLU A 120 -8.37 0.79 2.44
N VAL A 121 -8.11 1.99 1.94
CA VAL A 121 -9.04 3.11 1.97
C VAL A 121 -9.21 3.61 0.55
N LEU A 122 -10.46 3.67 0.09
CA LEU A 122 -10.79 4.30 -1.19
C LEU A 122 -10.68 5.81 -1.02
N VAL A 123 -9.83 6.45 -1.82
CA VAL A 123 -9.63 7.90 -1.81
C VAL A 123 -10.49 8.50 -2.92
N GLU A 124 -11.59 9.11 -2.51
CA GLU A 124 -12.44 9.88 -3.40
C GLU A 124 -12.09 11.36 -3.33
N ARG A 125 -12.34 12.06 -4.43
CA ARG A 125 -12.19 13.52 -4.46
C ARG A 125 -13.24 14.13 -3.54
N PHE A 126 -12.80 15.01 -2.65
CA PHE A 126 -13.72 15.83 -1.86
C PHE A 126 -14.63 16.65 -2.79
N ASP A 127 -15.93 16.46 -2.64
CA ASP A 127 -16.95 17.24 -3.33
C ASP A 127 -17.79 17.97 -2.29
N ALA A 128 -17.68 19.31 -2.29
CA ALA A 128 -18.46 20.16 -1.38
C ALA A 128 -19.96 20.15 -1.69
N ASN A 129 -20.36 19.61 -2.85
CA ASN A 129 -21.75 19.53 -3.30
C ASN A 129 -22.33 18.11 -3.26
N ALA A 130 -21.59 17.14 -2.72
CA ALA A 130 -22.14 15.80 -2.49
C ALA A 130 -23.28 15.90 -1.46
N LYS A 131 -24.50 15.63 -1.91
CA LYS A 131 -25.71 15.58 -1.08
C LYS A 131 -25.88 14.22 -0.42
#